data_AF-B7IMX2-F1
#
_entry.id   AF-B7IMX2-F1
#
_cell.length_a   1.000
_cell.length_b   1.000
_cell.length_c   1.000
_cell.angle_alpha   90.00
_cell.angle_beta   90.00
_cell.angle_gamma   90.00
#
_symmetry.space_group_name_H-M   'P 1'
#
loop_
_entity.id
_entity.type
_entity.pdbx_description
1 polymer ?
#
loop_
_entity_poly.entity_id
_entity_poly.type
_entity_poly.pdbx_seq_one_letter_code
_entity_poly.pdbx_strand_id
1 'polypeptide(L)'
;MVNVQVYGTKVICASCVGMPSSTETFEWLQAAIGRKYEGQENKFNFEYIDFQEEQEDADKKAFAERVVEEDLFYPVVLVNGEIVGEGNPRLKDVYEEIEKYL
;
A
#
# COMPACT_ATOMS: atom_id res chain seq x y z
N MET A 1 -0.47 -4.55 -16.10
CA MET A 1 0.39 -4.70 -14.91
C MET A 1 -0.38 -4.08 -13.76
N VAL A 2 -0.48 -4.76 -12.63
CA VAL A 2 -1.22 -4.31 -11.44
C VAL A 2 -0.23 -3.65 -10.49
N ASN A 3 -0.41 -2.35 -10.24
CA ASN A 3 0.44 -1.59 -9.34
C ASN A 3 -0.12 -1.67 -7.92
N VAL A 4 0.65 -2.23 -6.99
CA VAL A 4 0.32 -2.29 -5.56
C VAL A 4 1.25 -1.33 -4.85
N GLN A 5 0.70 -0.23 -4.37
CA GLN A 5 1.43 0.84 -3.71
C GLN A 5 1.06 0.88 -2.23
N VAL A 6 2.05 0.95 -1.34
CA VAL A 6 1.82 1.09 0.09
C VAL A 6 2.43 2.41 0.53
N TYR A 7 1.56 3.33 0.92
CA TYR A 7 1.94 4.63 1.47
C TYR A 7 2.02 4.51 2.97
N GLY A 8 3.16 4.87 3.52
CA GLY A 8 3.36 4.86 4.95
C GLY A 8 4.57 5.67 5.35
N THR A 9 5.04 5.44 6.56
CA THR A 9 6.34 5.94 6.98
C THR A 9 6.98 4.99 7.99
N LYS A 10 8.26 5.23 8.30
CA LYS A 10 9.02 4.52 9.34
C LYS A 10 8.48 4.78 10.75
N VAL A 11 7.80 5.90 10.95
CA VAL A 11 7.14 6.22 12.22
C VAL A 11 5.84 5.41 12.31
N ILE A 12 5.58 4.78 13.45
CA ILE A 12 4.31 4.07 13.69
C ILE A 12 3.21 5.11 13.90
N CYS A 13 2.05 4.90 13.28
CA CYS A 13 0.91 5.79 13.44
C CYS A 13 0.54 5.88 14.93
N ALA A 14 0.51 7.11 15.45
CA ALA A 14 0.16 7.38 16.86
C ALA A 14 -1.22 6.85 17.24
N SER A 15 -2.12 6.71 16.25
CA SER A 15 -3.47 6.17 16.41
C SER A 15 -3.53 4.64 16.26
N CYS A 16 -2.51 4.00 15.69
CA CYS A 16 -2.46 2.55 15.42
C CYS A 16 -1.48 1.81 16.33
N VAL A 17 -1.38 2.21 17.59
CA VAL A 17 -0.48 1.58 18.58
C VAL A 17 -0.78 0.08 18.70
N GLY A 18 0.20 -0.76 18.34
CA GLY A 18 0.08 -2.23 18.36
C GLY A 18 -0.23 -2.89 17.02
N MET A 19 -0.38 -2.11 15.95
CA MET A 19 -0.50 -2.61 14.57
C MET A 19 0.88 -2.71 13.89
N PRO A 20 1.04 -3.58 12.87
CA PRO A 20 2.30 -3.70 12.14
C PRO A 20 2.70 -2.38 11.49
N SER A 21 4.00 -2.16 11.38
CA SER A 21 4.57 -0.99 10.71
C SER A 21 4.24 -0.99 9.22
N SER A 22 4.31 0.17 8.58
CA SER A 22 4.04 0.30 7.13
C SER A 22 4.91 -0.64 6.28
N THR A 23 6.18 -0.79 6.65
CA THR A 23 7.13 -1.70 6.00
C THR A 23 6.74 -3.17 6.19
N GLU A 24 6.32 -3.56 7.41
CA GLU A 24 5.90 -4.93 7.70
C GLU A 24 4.64 -5.30 6.89
N THR A 25 3.68 -4.38 6.79
CA THR A 25 2.48 -4.54 5.96
C THR A 25 2.84 -4.69 4.49
N PHE A 26 3.79 -3.91 3.99
CA PHE A 26 4.28 -4.03 2.61
C PHE A 26 4.91 -5.40 2.33
N GLU A 27 5.84 -5.85 3.18
CA GLU A 27 6.49 -7.16 3.04
C GLU A 27 5.48 -8.30 3.13
N TRP A 28 4.52 -8.20 4.05
CA TRP A 28 3.44 -9.16 4.20
C TRP A 28 2.56 -9.25 2.95
N LEU A 29 2.15 -8.11 2.38
CA LEU A 29 1.36 -8.07 1.15
C LEU A 29 2.11 -8.67 -0.03
N GLN A 30 3.38 -8.29 -0.20
CA GLN A 30 4.22 -8.83 -1.26
C GLN A 30 4.34 -10.35 -1.16
N ALA A 31 4.59 -10.88 0.04
CA ALA A 31 4.67 -12.32 0.27
C ALA A 31 3.33 -13.05 0.05
N ALA A 32 2.22 -12.46 0.50
CA ALA A 32 0.90 -13.06 0.37
C ALA A 32 0.43 -13.11 -1.09
N ILE A 33 0.57 -11.99 -1.82
CA ILE A 33 0.22 -11.89 -3.24
C ILE A 33 1.14 -12.78 -4.08
N GLY A 34 2.45 -12.80 -3.79
CA GLY A 34 3.41 -13.69 -4.46
C GLY A 34 3.04 -15.17 -4.32
N ARG A 35 2.56 -15.59 -3.14
CA ARG A 35 2.08 -16.97 -2.92
C ARG A 35 0.76 -17.27 -3.64
N LYS A 36 -0.19 -16.32 -3.66
CA LYS A 36 -1.50 -16.53 -4.30
C LYS A 36 -1.39 -16.59 -5.82
N TYR A 37 -0.50 -15.78 -6.40
CA TYR A 37 -0.32 -15.65 -7.85
C TYR A 37 1.07 -16.14 -8.29
N GLU A 38 1.53 -17.24 -7.70
CA GLU A 38 2.82 -17.87 -8.04
C GLU A 38 2.91 -18.12 -9.56
N GLY A 39 4.05 -17.75 -10.16
CA GLY A 39 4.26 -17.81 -11.60
C GLY A 39 3.68 -16.64 -12.41
N GLN A 40 2.97 -15.70 -11.78
CA GLN A 40 2.47 -14.45 -12.39
C GLN A 40 3.13 -13.20 -11.77
N GLU A 41 4.28 -13.35 -11.14
CA GLU A 41 5.03 -12.28 -10.46
C GLU A 41 5.23 -11.05 -11.36
N ASN A 42 5.50 -11.28 -12.65
CA ASN A 42 5.70 -10.23 -13.66
C ASN A 42 4.45 -9.39 -13.96
N LYS A 43 3.28 -9.78 -13.46
CA LYS A 43 2.04 -8.98 -13.59
C LYS A 43 1.91 -7.92 -12.51
N PHE A 44 2.69 -7.99 -11.43
CA PHE A 44 2.57 -7.11 -10.27
C PHE A 44 3.78 -6.17 -10.17
N ASN A 45 3.51 -4.92 -9.82
CA ASN A 45 4.54 -3.97 -9.44
C ASN A 45 4.29 -3.52 -7.99
N PHE A 46 5.21 -3.84 -7.09
CA PHE A 46 5.10 -3.47 -5.68
C PHE A 46 5.96 -2.25 -5.40
N GLU A 47 5.37 -1.24 -4.77
CA GLU A 47 6.09 -0.02 -4.43
C GLU A 47 5.74 0.43 -3.01
N TYR A 48 6.77 0.75 -2.23
CA TYR A 48 6.62 1.39 -0.94
C TYR A 48 6.93 2.87 -1.09
N ILE A 49 6.00 3.72 -0.64
CA ILE A 49 6.11 5.17 -0.72
C ILE A 49 6.14 5.72 0.70
N ASP A 50 7.26 6.34 1.07
CA ASP A 50 7.33 7.09 2.32
C ASP A 50 6.76 8.49 2.11
N PHE A 51 5.56 8.76 2.64
CA PHE A 51 4.91 10.06 2.43
C PHE A 51 5.62 11.21 3.16
N GLN A 52 6.59 10.92 4.03
CA GLN A 52 7.45 11.95 4.65
C GLN A 52 8.67 12.30 3.80
N GLU A 53 9.00 11.49 2.79
CA GLU A 53 10.09 11.76 1.85
C GLU A 53 9.58 12.46 0.58
N GLU A 54 10.46 13.24 -0.05
CA GLU A 54 10.11 13.97 -1.27
C GLU A 54 9.93 12.99 -2.45
N GLN A 55 8.77 13.03 -3.09
CA GLN A 55 8.43 12.16 -4.21
C GLN A 55 8.73 12.86 -5.54
N GLU A 56 9.49 12.20 -6.41
CA GLU A 56 9.77 12.69 -7.77
C GLU A 56 8.53 12.60 -8.69
N ASP A 57 7.66 11.63 -8.43
CA ASP A 57 6.46 11.39 -9.19
C ASP A 57 5.29 12.26 -8.68
N ALA A 58 4.64 12.98 -9.60
CA ALA A 58 3.61 13.95 -9.25
C ALA A 58 2.36 13.29 -8.64
N ASP A 59 1.97 12.12 -9.12
CA ASP A 59 0.80 11.39 -8.59
C ASP A 59 1.08 10.88 -7.17
N LYS A 60 2.28 10.32 -6.94
CA LYS A 60 2.69 9.88 -5.60
C LYS A 60 2.78 11.04 -4.63
N LYS A 61 3.31 12.18 -5.08
CA LYS A 61 3.39 13.40 -4.28
C LYS A 61 2.00 13.90 -3.88
N ALA A 62 1.08 14.00 -4.85
CA ALA A 62 -0.29 14.44 -4.57
C ALA A 62 -1.00 13.51 -3.58
N PHE A 63 -0.79 12.19 -3.69
CA PHE A 63 -1.37 11.24 -2.74
C PHE A 63 -0.70 11.30 -1.36
N ALA A 64 0.61 11.47 -1.29
CA ALA A 64 1.34 11.66 -0.04
C ALA A 64 0.87 12.91 0.71
N GLU A 65 0.69 14.04 0.00
CA GLU A 65 0.12 15.27 0.57
C GLU A 65 -1.30 15.00 1.10
N ARG A 66 -2.13 14.29 0.33
CA ARG A 66 -3.48 13.89 0.74
C ARG A 66 -3.52 13.05 2.01
N VAL A 67 -2.61 12.09 2.18
CA VAL A 67 -2.50 11.27 3.41
C VAL A 67 -2.27 12.14 4.64
N VAL A 68 -1.46 13.20 4.51
CA VAL A 68 -1.15 14.13 5.59
C VAL A 68 -2.30 15.13 5.82
N GLU A 69 -2.85 15.71 4.74
CA GLU A 69 -3.92 16.71 4.82
C GLU A 69 -5.25 16.14 5.35
N GLU A 70 -5.59 14.91 4.95
CA GLU A 70 -6.81 14.23 5.38
C GLU A 70 -6.62 13.41 6.67
N ASP A 71 -5.43 13.43 7.28
CA ASP A 71 -5.07 12.65 8.48
C ASP A 71 -5.42 11.16 8.32
N LEU A 72 -5.09 10.57 7.17
CA LEU A 72 -5.42 9.18 6.87
C LEU A 72 -4.62 8.22 7.74
N PHE A 73 -5.24 7.09 8.09
CA PHE A 73 -4.57 6.04 8.85
C PHE A 73 -3.61 5.26 7.95
N TYR A 74 -2.31 5.33 8.24
CA TYR A 74 -1.28 4.58 7.53
C TYR A 74 -0.91 3.28 8.26
N PRO A 75 -0.50 2.23 7.52
CA PRO A 75 -0.28 2.19 6.07
C PRO A 75 -1.56 2.24 5.22
N VAL A 76 -1.51 3.04 4.15
CA VAL A 76 -2.57 3.11 3.13
C VAL A 76 -2.13 2.27 1.93
N VAL A 77 -2.99 1.34 1.52
CA VAL A 77 -2.73 0.41 0.41
C VAL A 77 -3.57 0.82 -0.77
N LEU A 78 -2.92 0.97 -1.91
CA LEU A 78 -3.52 1.30 -3.19
C LEU A 78 -3.26 0.18 -4.19
N VAL A 79 -4.27 -0.14 -4.98
CA VAL A 79 -4.16 -1.03 -6.14
C VAL A 79 -4.58 -0.23 -7.37
N ASN A 80 -3.66 0.00 -8.30
CA ASN A 80 -3.86 0.83 -9.50
C ASN A 80 -4.44 2.23 -9.20
N GLY A 81 -4.03 2.83 -8.07
CA GLY A 81 -4.51 4.15 -7.64
C GLY A 81 -5.82 4.13 -6.84
N GLU A 82 -6.46 2.97 -6.66
CA GLU A 82 -7.67 2.83 -5.83
C GLU A 82 -7.30 2.39 -4.40
N ILE A 83 -7.81 3.09 -3.39
CA ILE A 83 -7.57 2.77 -1.98
C ILE A 83 -8.34 1.49 -1.62
N VAL A 84 -7.62 0.45 -1.22
CA VAL A 84 -8.19 -0.85 -0.84
C VAL A 84 -8.15 -1.11 0.67
N GLY A 85 -7.36 -0.33 1.41
CA GLY A 85 -7.30 -0.42 2.86
C GLY A 85 -6.38 0.60 3.51
N GLU A 86 -6.71 0.96 4.75
CA GLU A 86 -6.04 1.99 5.55
C GLU A 86 -5.80 1.45 6.97
N GLY A 87 -4.61 1.70 7.52
CA GLY A 87 -4.18 1.24 8.85
C GLY A 87 -3.99 -0.27 8.95
N ASN A 88 -5.09 -1.03 8.88
CA ASN A 88 -5.10 -2.49 8.91
C ASN A 88 -5.76 -3.06 7.63
N PRO A 89 -5.05 -3.03 6.49
CA PRO A 89 -5.58 -3.50 5.22
C PRO A 89 -5.89 -5.00 5.29
N ARG A 90 -7.07 -5.38 4.81
CA ARG A 90 -7.48 -6.78 4.74
C ARG A 90 -7.05 -7.38 3.41
N LEU A 91 -6.37 -8.53 3.46
CA LEU A 91 -5.94 -9.27 2.27
C LEU A 91 -7.09 -9.58 1.29
N LYS A 92 -8.31 -9.79 1.81
CA LYS A 92 -9.48 -10.08 0.98
C LYS A 92 -9.79 -8.94 0.03
N ASP A 93 -9.86 -7.70 0.52
CA ASP A 93 -10.18 -6.52 -0.29
C ASP A 93 -9.07 -6.26 -1.33
N VAL A 94 -7.80 -6.41 -0.94
CA VAL A 94 -6.65 -6.30 -1.87
C VAL A 94 -6.76 -7.32 -3.01
N TYR A 95 -7.11 -8.57 -2.69
CA TYR A 95 -7.29 -9.59 -3.71
C TYR A 95 -8.49 -9.32 -4.61
N GLU A 96 -9.63 -8.93 -4.06
CA GLU A 96 -10.82 -8.60 -4.84
C GLU A 96 -10.53 -7.47 -5.84
N GLU A 97 -9.74 -6.48 -5.44
CA GLU A 97 -9.32 -5.41 -6.35
C GLU A 97 -8.35 -5.91 -7.43
N ILE A 98 -7.31 -6.65 -7.04
CA ILE A 98 -6.34 -7.24 -7.97
C ILE A 98 -7.04 -8.10 -9.04
N GLU A 99 -8.04 -8.90 -8.63
CA GLU A 99 -8.79 -9.78 -9.53
C GLU A 99 -9.58 -9.03 -10.61
N LYS A 100 -9.89 -7.73 -10.42
CA LYS A 100 -10.52 -6.92 -11.48
C LYS A 100 -9.59 -6.62 -12.66
N TYR A 101 -8.27 -6.75 -12.46
CA TYR A 101 -7.25 -6.36 -13.43
C TYR A 101 -6.39 -7.54 -13.94
N LEU A 102 -6.65 -8.77 -13.46
CA LEU A 102 -5.91 -9.99 -13.81
C LEU A 102 -6.47 -10.74 -15.01
#